data_AF-A0A9D2JH77-F1
#
_entry.id   AF-A0A9D2JH77-F1
#
_cell.length_a   1.000
_cell.length_b   1.000
_cell.length_c   1.000
_cell.angle_alpha   90.00
_cell.angle_beta   90.00
_cell.angle_gamma   90.00
#
_symmetry.space_group_name_H-M   'P 1'
#
loop_
_entity.id
_entity.type
_entity.pdbx_description
1 polymer ?
#
loop_
_entity_poly.entity_id
_entity_poly.type
_entity_poly.pdbx_seq_one_letter_code
_entity_poly.pdbx_strand_id
1 'polypeptide(L)'
;MFLHKITLPDGATLDSNVIRSVQLTEQVNDETDLAPGAACAACAEIELWAPRNGLTVAQGTEITLARINAESGAQTPVGVFLAEKPQKKSANVLQLTAYDRMTLLDKDLSPWLREQQGAFPMTIKALVQAVCAQCGVEIVPGNLEAQVNTGYSVPAFYTDNMTGRQIIQWAAQAMCRFARMTPAGQLEFAWYTDHARSGIGPGAGSEWTALDLSGQLLATADGEVWTFAQPQAGYFSGTLSYEDYETAPIDKVQIRQSQDDVGVIYPPGETATNALVLQGNLLLATQTADALRPVARAIFEQMQDVTYTPLQVSIPLDAGAPAPGEIITVTDAYGRTMQAYIMQRTISGQKVTLESTGNARRDGTSAVNNQKWQNLQGKMLEIKADVDGLNIKASELEGDYTELSQTVDGLSVSVVKDGEVRTAFAADTSSVTISSGRVTFAANTLVVNSDNFRLTEAGSVSITGMFFSLGDQDQVAIHDGALFFSRKISDGSWKESAQLYSSGENAACGNFVLFGPGTDGKQKSGVAAYTNYSGGAFAVYNAAGMPQFMVVINGDGNAEIWFNGKKIM
;
A
#
# COMPACT_ATOMS: atom_id res chain seq x y z
N MET A 1 8.63 50.64 -21.29
CA MET A 1 7.35 49.87 -21.10
C MET A 1 7.36 48.63 -21.97
N PHE A 2 6.71 47.53 -21.57
CA PHE A 2 6.63 46.31 -22.39
C PHE A 2 5.23 46.13 -22.99
N LEU A 3 5.18 45.78 -24.27
CA LEU A 3 3.97 45.46 -25.01
C LEU A 3 4.00 43.99 -25.44
N HIS A 4 2.86 43.47 -25.91
CA HIS A 4 2.75 42.10 -26.40
C HIS A 4 2.43 42.08 -27.90
N LYS A 5 2.92 41.03 -28.57
CA LYS A 5 2.59 40.71 -29.96
C LYS A 5 2.28 39.23 -30.06
N ILE A 6 1.17 38.91 -30.70
CA ILE A 6 0.75 37.54 -30.99
C ILE A 6 0.90 37.33 -32.49
N THR A 7 1.50 36.20 -32.90
CA THR A 7 1.57 35.79 -34.31
C THR A 7 0.75 34.52 -34.48
N LEU A 8 -0.19 34.54 -35.42
CA LEU A 8 -1.06 33.42 -35.80
C LEU A 8 -0.38 32.51 -36.84
N PRO A 9 -0.87 31.27 -37.07
CA PRO A 9 -0.24 30.33 -38.00
C PRO A 9 -0.20 30.79 -39.46
N ASP A 10 -1.14 31.64 -39.87
CA ASP A 10 -1.21 32.24 -41.20
C ASP A 10 -0.25 33.43 -41.38
N GLY A 11 0.53 33.76 -40.34
CA GLY A 11 1.45 34.89 -40.30
C GLY A 11 0.80 36.22 -39.91
N ALA A 12 -0.52 36.26 -39.66
CA ALA A 12 -1.17 37.46 -39.17
C ALA A 12 -0.71 37.80 -37.75
N THR A 13 -0.51 39.10 -37.48
CA THR A 13 -0.03 39.57 -36.17
C THR A 13 -1.08 40.41 -35.47
N LEU A 14 -1.32 40.12 -34.19
CA LEU A 14 -2.09 40.95 -33.29
C LEU A 14 -1.12 41.75 -32.41
N ASP A 15 -1.32 43.06 -32.35
CA ASP A 15 -0.45 44.00 -31.63
C ASP A 15 -1.21 44.71 -30.49
N SER A 16 -0.61 45.76 -29.92
CA SER A 16 -1.19 46.56 -28.83
C SER A 16 -2.51 47.27 -29.17
N ASN A 17 -2.91 47.36 -30.45
CA ASN A 17 -4.22 47.91 -30.81
C ASN A 17 -5.35 46.90 -30.61
N VAL A 18 -5.03 45.61 -30.63
CA VAL A 18 -5.98 44.50 -30.45
C VAL A 18 -5.84 43.92 -29.04
N ILE A 19 -4.62 43.74 -28.55
CA ILE A 19 -4.33 43.13 -27.25
C ILE A 19 -4.57 44.17 -26.15
N ARG A 20 -5.56 43.92 -25.28
CA ARG A 20 -5.88 44.79 -24.14
C ARG A 20 -5.06 44.45 -22.90
N SER A 21 -4.91 43.17 -22.62
CA SER A 21 -4.13 42.67 -21.50
C SER A 21 -3.64 41.25 -21.79
N VAL A 22 -2.52 40.91 -21.16
CA VAL A 22 -1.98 39.56 -21.11
C VAL A 22 -1.59 39.33 -19.66
N GLN A 23 -2.07 38.22 -19.11
CA GLN A 23 -1.58 37.63 -17.88
C GLN A 23 -0.90 36.32 -18.21
N LEU A 24 0.37 36.19 -17.86
CA LEU A 24 1.16 34.98 -18.07
C LEU A 24 1.45 34.35 -16.71
N THR A 25 1.11 33.08 -16.55
CA THR A 25 1.45 32.27 -15.38
C THR A 25 2.34 31.12 -15.81
N GLU A 26 3.52 31.03 -15.21
CA GLU A 26 4.51 29.98 -15.45
C GLU A 26 4.85 29.31 -14.12
N GLN A 27 5.01 27.98 -14.12
CA GLN A 27 5.23 27.19 -12.91
C GLN A 27 6.16 26.02 -13.22
N VAL A 28 7.04 25.69 -12.28
CA VAL A 28 8.00 24.56 -12.37
C VAL A 28 7.98 23.65 -11.15
N ASN A 29 7.05 23.87 -10.21
CA ASN A 29 6.80 23.03 -9.04
C ASN A 29 5.29 22.94 -8.82
N ASP A 30 4.71 21.75 -8.79
CA ASP A 30 3.28 21.48 -8.61
C ASP A 30 2.92 20.99 -7.19
N GLU A 31 3.91 20.86 -6.32
CA GLU A 31 3.74 20.55 -4.90
C GLU A 31 3.92 21.81 -4.02
N THR A 32 3.58 21.70 -2.73
CA THR A 32 3.84 22.78 -1.77
C THR A 32 5.34 22.93 -1.50
N ASP A 33 6.02 21.81 -1.27
CA ASP A 33 7.47 21.75 -1.07
C ASP A 33 8.19 21.64 -2.40
N LEU A 34 9.46 22.08 -2.45
CA LEU A 34 10.29 21.89 -3.64
C LEU A 34 10.46 20.38 -3.91
N ALA A 35 9.95 19.94 -5.06
CA ALA A 35 9.98 18.54 -5.48
C ALA A 35 10.32 18.42 -6.98
N PRO A 36 11.09 17.39 -7.37
CA PRO A 36 11.28 17.08 -8.78
C PRO A 36 10.03 16.39 -9.36
N GLY A 37 9.88 16.43 -10.68
CA GLY A 37 8.80 15.72 -11.39
C GLY A 37 7.71 16.60 -11.95
N ALA A 38 7.71 17.90 -11.66
CA ALA A 38 6.71 18.82 -12.20
C ALA A 38 6.78 18.91 -13.73
N ALA A 39 5.61 18.97 -14.38
CA ALA A 39 5.47 19.21 -15.82
C ALA A 39 4.28 20.13 -16.09
N CYS A 40 4.34 21.35 -15.56
CA CYS A 40 3.26 22.33 -15.64
C CYS A 40 3.22 22.99 -17.02
N ALA A 41 2.02 23.28 -17.52
CA ALA A 41 1.85 24.09 -18.72
C ALA A 41 1.81 25.57 -18.34
N ALA A 42 2.60 26.41 -19.00
CA ALA A 42 2.45 27.86 -18.89
C ALA A 42 1.09 28.29 -19.46
N CYS A 43 0.42 29.20 -18.79
CA CYS A 43 -0.90 29.71 -19.17
C CYS A 43 -0.82 31.19 -19.53
N ALA A 44 -1.31 31.53 -20.73
CA ALA A 44 -1.50 32.90 -21.18
C ALA A 44 -2.99 33.22 -21.24
N GLU A 45 -3.45 34.12 -20.37
CA GLU A 45 -4.79 34.68 -20.40
C GLU A 45 -4.76 36.04 -21.10
N ILE A 46 -5.47 36.16 -22.21
CA ILE A 46 -5.35 37.28 -23.15
C ILE A 46 -6.73 37.90 -23.35
N GLU A 47 -6.84 39.21 -23.15
CA GLU A 47 -8.01 39.97 -23.57
C GLU A 47 -7.76 40.64 -24.93
N LEU A 48 -8.63 40.35 -25.89
CA LEU A 48 -8.57 40.88 -27.25
C LEU A 48 -9.76 41.80 -27.52
N TRP A 49 -9.49 42.95 -28.13
CA TRP A 49 -10.49 43.86 -28.67
C TRP A 49 -10.96 43.37 -30.04
N ALA A 50 -12.23 42.97 -30.13
CA ALA A 50 -12.83 42.38 -31.33
C ALA A 50 -14.17 43.06 -31.68
N PRO A 51 -14.16 44.32 -32.13
CA PRO A 51 -15.37 45.01 -32.56
C PRO A 51 -15.94 44.31 -33.80
N ARG A 52 -17.25 44.03 -33.80
CA ARG A 52 -18.00 43.38 -34.90
C ARG A 52 -17.74 41.88 -35.13
N ASN A 53 -17.20 41.14 -34.15
CA ASN A 53 -16.92 39.69 -34.23
C ASN A 53 -16.00 39.26 -35.41
N GLY A 54 -15.13 40.14 -35.93
CA GLY A 54 -14.26 39.81 -37.07
C GLY A 54 -13.04 38.95 -36.74
N LEU A 55 -12.61 38.90 -35.48
CA LEU A 55 -11.46 38.12 -35.03
C LEU A 55 -11.91 36.71 -34.63
N THR A 56 -11.47 35.69 -35.38
CA THR A 56 -11.80 34.29 -35.09
C THR A 56 -10.51 33.52 -34.82
N VAL A 57 -10.27 33.16 -33.56
CA VAL A 57 -9.23 32.21 -33.16
C VAL A 57 -9.96 30.90 -32.85
N ALA A 58 -9.60 29.80 -33.51
CA ALA A 58 -10.23 28.51 -33.25
C ALA A 58 -9.55 27.81 -32.06
N GLN A 59 -10.28 26.93 -31.36
CA GLN A 59 -9.65 26.04 -30.38
C GLN A 59 -8.57 25.19 -31.06
N GLY A 60 -7.45 24.98 -30.38
CA GLY A 60 -6.26 24.29 -30.89
C GLY A 60 -5.40 25.13 -31.84
N THR A 61 -5.73 26.41 -32.08
CA THR A 61 -4.90 27.29 -32.90
C THR A 61 -3.59 27.57 -32.17
N GLU A 62 -2.47 27.27 -32.82
CA GLU A 62 -1.15 27.59 -32.28
C GLU A 62 -0.84 29.09 -32.47
N ILE A 63 -0.37 29.75 -31.42
CA ILE A 63 -0.02 31.16 -31.42
C ILE A 63 1.37 31.34 -30.84
N THR A 64 2.15 32.26 -31.41
CA THR A 64 3.45 32.66 -30.83
C THR A 64 3.29 33.98 -30.10
N LEU A 65 3.60 33.99 -28.81
CA LEU A 65 3.59 35.19 -27.98
C LEU A 65 5.01 35.75 -27.87
N ALA A 66 5.15 37.05 -28.11
CA ALA A 66 6.38 37.79 -27.91
C ALA A 66 6.14 39.08 -27.13
N ARG A 67 7.16 39.51 -26.40
CA ARG A 67 7.20 40.77 -25.68
C ARG A 67 8.01 41.77 -26.47
N ILE A 68 7.54 43.01 -26.54
CA ILE A 68 8.20 44.10 -27.25
C ILE A 68 8.57 45.18 -26.23
N ASN A 69 9.84 45.56 -26.19
CA ASN A 69 10.26 46.75 -25.48
C ASN A 69 9.82 47.99 -26.28
N ALA A 70 8.94 48.82 -25.73
CA ALA A 70 8.36 49.97 -26.42
C ALA A 70 9.39 51.07 -26.77
N GLU A 71 10.52 51.11 -26.07
CA GLU A 71 11.57 52.12 -26.29
C GLU A 71 12.60 51.66 -27.31
N SER A 72 13.08 50.42 -27.20
CA SER A 72 14.11 49.89 -28.11
C SER A 72 13.55 49.15 -29.32
N GLY A 73 12.26 48.79 -29.32
CA GLY A 73 11.65 47.93 -30.33
C GLY A 73 12.13 46.47 -30.27
N ALA A 74 12.98 46.12 -29.30
CA ALA A 74 13.51 44.76 -29.17
C ALA A 74 12.39 43.77 -28.84
N GLN A 75 12.35 42.66 -29.59
CA GLN A 75 11.38 41.59 -29.41
C GLN A 75 12.03 40.43 -28.66
N THR A 76 11.43 40.02 -27.55
CA THR A 76 11.83 38.85 -26.77
C THR A 76 10.75 37.76 -26.93
N PRO A 77 11.10 36.54 -27.37
CA PRO A 77 10.13 35.45 -27.45
C PRO A 77 9.66 35.06 -26.04
N VAL A 78 8.35 34.88 -25.88
CA VAL A 78 7.75 34.44 -24.60
C VAL A 78 7.44 32.94 -24.68
N GLY A 79 6.77 32.50 -25.74
CA GLY A 79 6.46 31.08 -25.92
C GLY A 79 5.51 30.79 -27.08
N VAL A 80 5.31 29.50 -27.33
CA VAL A 80 4.36 28.96 -28.29
C VAL A 80 3.20 28.32 -27.52
N PHE A 81 1.98 28.79 -27.77
CA PHE A 81 0.78 28.43 -27.02
C PHE A 81 -0.32 27.89 -27.94
N LEU A 82 -1.12 26.96 -27.44
CA LEU A 82 -2.31 26.40 -28.07
C LEU A 82 -3.54 27.06 -27.45
N ALA A 83 -4.34 27.71 -28.30
CA ALA A 83 -5.55 28.42 -27.89
C ALA A 83 -6.64 27.45 -27.42
N GLU A 84 -7.21 27.70 -26.25
CA GLU A 84 -8.51 27.13 -25.88
C GLU A 84 -9.65 27.82 -26.62
N LYS A 85 -10.85 27.25 -26.50
CA LYS A 85 -12.06 27.85 -27.08
C LYS A 85 -12.24 29.29 -26.54
N PRO A 86 -12.18 30.33 -27.40
CA PRO A 86 -12.30 31.70 -26.93
C PRO A 86 -13.69 31.98 -26.37
N GLN A 87 -13.74 32.80 -25.34
CA GLN A 87 -14.98 33.16 -24.65
C GLN A 87 -15.30 34.65 -24.85
N LYS A 88 -16.57 34.96 -25.09
CA LYS A 88 -17.01 36.35 -25.23
C LYS A 88 -17.17 36.97 -23.83
N LYS A 89 -16.29 37.90 -23.47
CA LYS A 89 -16.33 38.62 -22.18
C LYS A 89 -17.31 39.78 -22.20
N SER A 90 -17.37 40.51 -23.33
CA SER A 90 -18.36 41.57 -23.56
C SER A 90 -18.64 41.75 -25.06
N ALA A 91 -19.47 42.72 -25.44
CA ALA A 91 -19.86 42.97 -26.83
C ALA A 91 -18.66 43.05 -27.80
N ASN A 92 -17.55 43.65 -27.35
CA ASN A 92 -16.35 43.92 -28.15
C ASN A 92 -15.06 43.32 -27.54
N VAL A 93 -15.15 42.48 -26.51
CA VAL A 93 -13.97 41.88 -25.85
C VAL A 93 -14.08 40.36 -25.84
N LEU A 94 -13.02 39.72 -26.31
CA LEU A 94 -12.83 38.28 -26.31
C LEU A 94 -11.76 37.91 -25.27
N GLN A 95 -12.05 36.91 -24.45
CA GLN A 95 -11.10 36.27 -23.55
C GLN A 95 -10.56 35.02 -24.25
N LEU A 96 -9.24 34.97 -24.42
CA LEU A 96 -8.52 33.84 -24.99
C LEU A 96 -7.59 33.28 -23.91
N THR A 97 -7.83 32.04 -23.51
CA THR A 97 -6.88 31.29 -22.68
C THR A 97 -6.06 30.41 -23.63
N ALA A 98 -4.75 30.35 -23.44
CA ALA A 98 -3.87 29.50 -24.23
C ALA A 98 -2.81 28.88 -23.33
N TYR A 99 -2.52 27.60 -23.55
CA TYR A 99 -1.51 26.86 -22.79
C TYR A 99 -0.33 26.53 -23.68
N ASP A 100 0.88 26.44 -23.14
CA ASP A 100 2.03 26.02 -23.94
C ASP A 100 1.88 24.59 -24.49
N ARG A 101 2.87 24.18 -25.30
CA ARG A 101 2.90 22.85 -25.92
C ARG A 101 3.00 21.69 -24.91
N MET A 102 3.13 21.93 -23.60
CA MET A 102 3.05 20.85 -22.60
C MET A 102 1.69 20.13 -22.67
N THR A 103 0.63 20.82 -23.10
CA THR A 103 -0.69 20.22 -23.32
C THR A 103 -0.76 19.18 -24.44
N LEU A 104 0.20 19.15 -25.36
CA LEU A 104 0.30 18.07 -26.35
C LEU A 104 0.61 16.70 -25.70
N LEU A 105 1.19 16.72 -24.50
CA LEU A 105 1.48 15.52 -23.72
C LEU A 105 0.24 14.96 -22.99
N ASP A 106 -0.89 15.67 -22.98
CA ASP A 106 -2.15 15.18 -22.36
C ASP A 106 -2.86 14.10 -23.18
N LYS A 107 -2.30 13.76 -24.34
CA LYS A 107 -2.74 12.64 -25.17
C LYS A 107 -2.69 11.32 -24.38
N ASP A 108 -3.79 10.56 -24.44
CA ASP A 108 -3.83 9.19 -23.90
C ASP A 108 -2.90 8.27 -24.72
N LEU A 109 -1.89 7.74 -24.03
CA LEU A 109 -0.90 6.83 -24.58
C LEU A 109 -1.15 5.37 -24.18
N SER A 110 -2.23 5.05 -23.47
CA SER A 110 -2.56 3.67 -23.08
C SER A 110 -2.60 2.69 -24.28
N PRO A 111 -3.22 3.02 -25.43
CA PRO A 111 -3.21 2.13 -26.59
C PRO A 111 -1.79 1.90 -27.14
N TRP A 112 -1.00 2.97 -27.23
CA TRP A 112 0.39 2.90 -27.69
C TRP A 112 1.26 2.07 -26.72
N LEU A 113 1.12 2.29 -25.40
CA LEU A 113 1.88 1.58 -24.38
C LEU A 113 1.58 0.06 -24.41
N ARG A 114 0.33 -0.32 -24.71
CA ARG A 114 -0.06 -1.74 -24.88
C ARG A 114 0.66 -2.41 -26.05
N GLU A 115 0.87 -1.68 -27.14
CA GLU A 115 1.60 -2.18 -28.32
C GLU A 115 3.12 -2.22 -28.07
N GLN A 116 3.65 -1.30 -27.26
CA GLN A 116 5.08 -1.19 -26.98
C GLN A 116 5.60 -2.16 -25.90
N GLN A 117 4.76 -3.03 -25.33
CA GLN A 117 5.18 -3.96 -24.26
C GLN A 117 6.40 -4.81 -24.63
N GLY A 118 6.53 -5.22 -25.91
CA GLY A 118 7.67 -5.99 -26.40
C GLY A 118 8.96 -5.19 -26.63
N ALA A 119 8.91 -3.85 -26.58
CA ALA A 119 10.09 -2.99 -26.69
C ALA A 119 10.79 -2.77 -25.34
N PHE A 120 10.11 -3.10 -24.23
CA PHE A 120 10.71 -3.05 -22.90
C PHE A 120 11.64 -4.25 -22.64
N PRO A 121 12.71 -4.08 -21.85
CA PRO A 121 13.04 -2.87 -21.11
C PRO A 121 13.63 -1.75 -21.98
N MET A 122 13.23 -0.51 -21.71
CA MET A 122 13.75 0.70 -22.37
C MET A 122 14.43 1.60 -21.34
N THR A 123 15.44 2.36 -21.76
CA THR A 123 16.02 3.39 -20.89
C THR A 123 15.04 4.56 -20.71
N ILE A 124 15.14 5.30 -19.59
CA ILE A 124 14.35 6.53 -19.40
C ILE A 124 14.49 7.47 -20.61
N LYS A 125 15.71 7.63 -21.11
CA LYS A 125 15.98 8.41 -22.33
C LYS A 125 15.16 7.93 -23.53
N ALA A 126 15.22 6.63 -23.84
CA ALA A 126 14.54 6.07 -25.00
C ALA A 126 13.01 6.18 -24.85
N LEU A 127 12.50 5.98 -23.64
CA LEU A 127 11.08 6.11 -23.33
C LEU A 127 10.60 7.56 -23.51
N VAL A 128 11.31 8.54 -22.96
CA VAL A 128 10.97 9.97 -23.12
C VAL A 128 10.98 10.37 -24.59
N GLN A 129 12.00 9.97 -25.36
CA GLN A 129 12.07 10.23 -26.80
C GLN A 129 10.86 9.64 -27.55
N ALA A 130 10.47 8.40 -27.21
CA ALA A 130 9.33 7.76 -27.85
C ALA A 130 8.00 8.43 -27.49
N VAL A 131 7.80 8.82 -26.21
CA VAL A 131 6.62 9.55 -25.74
C VAL A 131 6.50 10.91 -26.43
N CYS A 132 7.58 11.69 -26.47
CA CYS A 132 7.60 12.98 -27.15
C CYS A 132 7.29 12.84 -28.66
N ALA A 133 7.83 11.83 -29.34
CA ALA A 133 7.52 11.55 -30.73
C ALA A 133 6.03 11.22 -30.95
N GLN A 134 5.41 10.46 -30.04
CA GLN A 134 3.98 10.12 -30.12
C GLN A 134 3.05 11.32 -29.85
N CYS A 135 3.52 12.27 -29.06
CA CYS A 135 2.80 13.50 -28.73
C CYS A 135 3.11 14.67 -29.68
N GLY A 136 4.07 14.52 -30.60
CA GLY A 136 4.47 15.58 -31.52
C GLY A 136 5.22 16.73 -30.84
N VAL A 137 5.96 16.43 -29.76
CA VAL A 137 6.76 17.39 -29.00
C VAL A 137 8.23 17.21 -29.32
N GLU A 138 8.92 18.30 -29.65
CA GLU A 138 10.38 18.30 -29.83
C GLU A 138 11.08 18.49 -28.49
N ILE A 139 12.17 17.75 -28.28
CA ILE A 139 13.02 17.86 -27.08
C ILE A 139 14.20 18.76 -27.43
N VAL A 140 14.65 19.61 -26.49
CA VAL A 140 15.87 20.41 -26.66
C VAL A 140 17.07 19.49 -26.97
N PRO A 141 17.78 19.70 -28.09
CA PRO A 141 18.89 18.83 -28.48
C PRO A 141 19.98 18.76 -27.40
N GLY A 142 20.41 17.54 -27.04
CA GLY A 142 21.45 17.32 -26.03
C GLY A 142 20.99 17.44 -24.57
N ASN A 143 19.75 17.92 -24.31
CA ASN A 143 19.26 18.15 -22.97
C ASN A 143 19.10 16.85 -22.16
N LEU A 144 18.66 15.75 -22.80
CA LEU A 144 18.51 14.46 -22.12
C LEU A 144 19.85 13.80 -21.80
N GLU A 145 20.85 13.91 -22.67
CA GLU A 145 22.17 13.32 -22.46
C GLU A 145 22.89 13.86 -21.22
N ALA A 146 22.56 15.09 -20.81
CA ALA A 146 23.14 15.75 -19.65
C ALA A 146 22.48 15.37 -18.31
N GLN A 147 21.33 14.66 -18.32
CA GLN A 147 20.59 14.36 -17.08
C GLN A 147 21.05 13.06 -16.43
N VAL A 148 20.93 13.00 -15.10
CA VAL A 148 21.17 11.79 -14.32
C VAL A 148 20.09 10.75 -14.58
N ASN A 149 20.37 9.47 -14.28
CA ASN A 149 19.41 8.35 -14.36
C ASN A 149 18.79 8.09 -15.74
N THR A 150 19.20 8.79 -16.80
CA THR A 150 18.69 8.61 -18.17
C THR A 150 18.94 7.22 -18.75
N GLY A 151 20.02 6.56 -18.32
CA GLY A 151 20.37 5.19 -18.65
C GLY A 151 19.64 4.12 -17.82
N TYR A 152 18.84 4.50 -16.83
CA TYR A 152 18.10 3.55 -16.01
C TYR A 152 17.10 2.77 -16.87
N SER A 153 17.09 1.45 -16.68
CA SER A 153 16.31 0.48 -17.45
C SER A 153 14.92 0.29 -16.86
N VAL A 154 13.91 0.82 -17.52
CA VAL A 154 12.51 0.75 -17.12
C VAL A 154 11.92 -0.61 -17.54
N PRO A 155 11.33 -1.40 -16.61
CA PRO A 155 10.63 -2.63 -16.97
C PRO A 155 9.31 -2.33 -17.71
N ALA A 156 8.73 -3.34 -18.34
CA ALA A 156 7.40 -3.20 -18.93
C ALA A 156 6.38 -2.81 -17.85
N PHE A 157 5.57 -1.80 -18.14
CA PHE A 157 4.49 -1.34 -17.26
C PHE A 157 3.25 -0.98 -18.08
N TYR A 158 2.09 -0.99 -17.43
CA TYR A 158 0.82 -0.61 -18.05
C TYR A 158 -0.16 -0.10 -17.01
N THR A 159 -0.91 0.94 -17.36
CA THR A 159 -2.11 1.39 -16.65
C THR A 159 -3.03 2.10 -17.64
N ASP A 160 -4.33 2.06 -17.40
CA ASP A 160 -5.32 2.75 -18.23
C ASP A 160 -5.28 4.27 -17.97
N ASN A 161 -5.70 5.05 -18.98
CA ASN A 161 -5.70 6.51 -19.00
C ASN A 161 -4.31 7.13 -18.76
N MET A 162 -3.24 6.45 -19.16
CA MET A 162 -1.88 6.95 -19.04
C MET A 162 -1.62 8.05 -20.05
N THR A 163 -1.39 9.28 -19.59
CA THR A 163 -1.03 10.40 -20.47
C THR A 163 0.48 10.46 -20.70
N GLY A 164 0.89 11.03 -21.83
CA GLY A 164 2.29 11.36 -22.06
C GLY A 164 2.86 12.25 -20.97
N ARG A 165 2.08 13.20 -20.46
CA ARG A 165 2.51 14.14 -19.41
C ARG A 165 2.87 13.38 -18.13
N GLN A 166 2.05 12.41 -17.72
CA GLN A 166 2.33 11.61 -16.53
C GLN A 166 3.64 10.80 -16.66
N ILE A 167 3.92 10.24 -17.85
CA ILE A 167 5.20 9.55 -18.11
C ILE A 167 6.37 10.54 -18.05
N ILE A 168 6.21 11.75 -18.61
CA ILE A 168 7.22 12.82 -18.54
C ILE A 168 7.45 13.28 -17.10
N GLN A 169 6.40 13.43 -16.27
CA GLN A 169 6.51 13.76 -14.85
C GLN A 169 7.32 12.69 -14.10
N TRP A 170 7.00 11.41 -14.33
CA TRP A 170 7.75 10.31 -13.72
C TRP A 170 9.21 10.26 -14.17
N ALA A 171 9.49 10.52 -15.44
CA ALA A 171 10.85 10.61 -15.95
C ALA A 171 11.60 11.81 -15.34
N ALA A 172 10.96 12.98 -15.29
CA ALA A 172 11.51 14.18 -14.65
C ALA A 172 11.83 13.91 -13.17
N GLN A 173 10.93 13.25 -12.45
CA GLN A 173 11.11 12.89 -11.04
C GLN A 173 12.31 11.96 -10.85
N ALA A 174 12.44 10.92 -11.69
CA ALA A 174 13.59 10.01 -11.67
C ALA A 174 14.93 10.70 -12.01
N MET A 175 14.90 11.74 -12.86
CA MET A 175 16.07 12.53 -13.23
C MET A 175 16.37 13.67 -12.23
N CYS A 176 15.56 13.87 -11.19
CA CYS A 176 15.62 15.02 -10.29
C CYS A 176 15.48 16.37 -11.03
N ARG A 177 14.53 16.45 -11.96
CA ARG A 177 14.28 17.64 -12.80
C ARG A 177 12.81 18.03 -12.78
N PHE A 178 12.52 19.26 -13.19
CA PHE A 178 11.21 19.63 -13.71
C PHE A 178 11.27 19.66 -15.24
N ALA A 179 10.12 19.50 -15.88
CA ALA A 179 9.95 19.61 -17.32
C ALA A 179 9.22 20.92 -17.64
N ARG A 180 9.75 21.70 -18.59
CA ARG A 180 9.12 22.95 -19.05
C ARG A 180 9.22 23.08 -20.57
N MET A 181 8.37 23.93 -21.15
CA MET A 181 8.51 24.33 -22.55
C MET A 181 9.40 25.57 -22.66
N THR A 182 10.39 25.51 -23.54
CA THR A 182 11.20 26.69 -23.89
C THR A 182 10.37 27.70 -24.68
N PRO A 183 10.82 28.96 -24.81
CA PRO A 183 10.16 29.95 -25.66
C PRO A 183 10.00 29.51 -27.13
N ALA A 184 10.80 28.55 -27.60
CA ALA A 184 10.71 27.96 -28.94
C ALA A 184 9.67 26.81 -29.02
N GLY A 185 9.04 26.43 -27.91
CA GLY A 185 8.08 25.33 -27.85
C GLY A 185 8.71 23.94 -27.84
N GLN A 186 9.93 23.82 -27.33
CA GLN A 186 10.64 22.54 -27.14
C GLN A 186 10.64 22.13 -25.66
N LEU A 187 10.54 20.84 -25.38
CA LEU A 187 10.60 20.29 -24.03
C LEU A 187 12.04 20.31 -23.49
N GLU A 188 12.22 20.90 -22.31
CA GLU A 188 13.48 20.95 -21.58
C GLU A 188 13.29 20.35 -20.18
N PHE A 189 14.17 19.43 -19.79
CA PHE A 189 14.37 19.03 -18.41
C PHE A 189 15.44 19.93 -17.79
N ALA A 190 15.06 20.71 -16.79
CA ALA A 190 15.94 21.68 -16.16
C ALA A 190 15.85 21.59 -14.63
N TRP A 191 16.80 22.26 -13.98
CA TRP A 191 16.82 22.43 -12.54
C TRP A 191 17.07 23.90 -12.20
N TYR A 192 16.95 24.20 -10.91
CA TYR A 192 17.14 25.55 -10.41
C TYR A 192 18.59 26.01 -10.58
N THR A 193 18.77 27.23 -11.09
CA THR A 193 20.08 27.86 -11.29
C THR A 193 20.10 29.27 -10.72
N ASP A 194 21.26 29.74 -10.27
CA ASP A 194 21.40 31.11 -9.76
C ASP A 194 21.01 32.15 -10.82
N HIS A 195 20.18 33.11 -10.40
CA HIS A 195 19.84 34.25 -11.24
C HIS A 195 21.06 35.19 -11.37
N ALA A 196 21.32 35.66 -12.59
CA ALA A 196 22.52 36.44 -12.90
C ALA A 196 22.59 37.85 -12.26
N ARG A 197 21.51 38.36 -11.65
CA ARG A 197 21.49 39.67 -10.94
C ARG A 197 21.67 39.51 -9.43
N SER A 198 22.21 40.54 -8.78
CA SER A 198 22.59 40.56 -7.34
C SER A 198 21.46 40.57 -6.30
N GLY A 199 20.20 40.54 -6.70
CA GLY A 199 19.08 40.36 -5.77
C GLY A 199 17.94 41.36 -5.92
N ILE A 200 16.92 41.17 -5.08
CA ILE A 200 15.70 41.99 -5.00
C ILE A 200 15.67 42.66 -3.64
N GLY A 201 15.32 43.95 -3.55
CA GLY A 201 15.23 44.64 -2.26
C GLY A 201 14.30 45.84 -2.23
N PRO A 202 14.30 46.63 -1.14
CA PRO A 202 13.33 47.71 -0.90
C PRO A 202 13.44 48.88 -1.88
N GLY A 203 14.55 49.00 -2.60
CA GLY A 203 14.77 50.02 -3.62
C GLY A 203 15.53 49.46 -4.82
N ALA A 204 15.35 50.09 -5.97
CA ALA A 204 16.25 49.86 -7.10
C ALA A 204 17.58 50.55 -6.80
N GLY A 205 18.69 49.82 -6.96
CA GLY A 205 20.02 50.32 -6.63
C GLY A 205 21.12 49.55 -7.34
N SER A 206 22.35 50.03 -7.21
CA SER A 206 23.55 49.28 -7.55
C SER A 206 24.36 49.16 -6.27
N GLU A 207 24.59 47.94 -5.78
CA GLU A 207 25.56 47.76 -4.72
C GLU A 207 26.96 47.93 -5.31
N TRP A 208 27.71 48.87 -4.75
CA TRP A 208 29.12 49.08 -5.08
C TRP A 208 29.95 48.21 -4.15
N THR A 209 30.64 47.21 -4.70
CA THR A 209 31.80 46.66 -4.01
C THR A 209 33.08 47.24 -4.56
N ALA A 210 34.01 47.58 -3.67
CA ALA A 210 35.31 48.15 -4.00
C ALA A 210 36.18 47.19 -4.82
N LEU A 211 36.88 47.75 -5.81
CA LEU A 211 38.07 47.15 -6.46
C LEU A 211 39.24 47.71 -5.67
N ASP A 212 40.28 46.91 -5.42
CA ASP A 212 41.54 47.54 -5.03
C ASP A 212 42.13 48.32 -6.23
N LEU A 213 42.97 49.31 -5.95
CA LEU A 213 43.61 50.16 -6.96
C LEU A 213 44.64 49.43 -7.84
N SER A 214 44.86 48.13 -7.63
CA SER A 214 45.81 47.29 -8.38
C SER A 214 45.15 46.49 -9.52
N GLY A 215 43.82 46.53 -9.64
CA GLY A 215 43.07 45.85 -10.70
C GLY A 215 42.83 44.37 -10.45
N GLN A 216 43.01 43.91 -9.20
CA GLN A 216 42.80 42.52 -8.80
C GLN A 216 41.43 42.36 -8.12
N LEU A 217 40.75 41.23 -8.37
CA LEU A 217 39.48 40.88 -7.72
C LEU A 217 39.74 40.67 -6.22
N LEU A 218 39.02 41.40 -5.36
CA LEU A 218 39.01 41.13 -3.93
C LEU A 218 38.22 39.85 -3.68
N ALA A 219 38.83 38.90 -2.97
CA ALA A 219 38.16 37.72 -2.46
C ALA A 219 38.17 37.70 -0.93
N THR A 220 37.14 37.16 -0.29
CA THR A 220 37.16 36.88 1.16
C THR A 220 38.17 35.77 1.48
N ALA A 221 38.49 35.57 2.76
CA ALA A 221 39.33 34.43 3.20
C ALA A 221 38.75 33.07 2.79
N ASP A 222 37.45 33.03 2.50
CA ASP A 222 36.68 31.85 2.11
C ASP A 222 36.53 31.72 0.58
N GLY A 223 37.14 32.63 -0.20
CA GLY A 223 37.22 32.55 -1.66
C GLY A 223 36.07 33.21 -2.44
N GLU A 224 35.15 33.92 -1.78
CA GLU A 224 34.08 34.65 -2.48
C GLU A 224 34.64 35.86 -3.21
N VAL A 225 34.46 35.90 -4.53
CA VAL A 225 34.86 37.01 -5.41
C VAL A 225 33.78 38.10 -5.39
N TRP A 226 34.17 39.31 -5.00
CA TRP A 226 33.26 40.46 -5.08
C TRP A 226 33.12 40.94 -6.54
N THR A 227 31.88 41.02 -7.05
CA THR A 227 31.57 41.47 -8.43
C THR A 227 31.05 42.91 -8.48
N PHE A 228 31.28 43.61 -9.60
CA PHE A 228 30.96 45.04 -9.76
C PHE A 228 29.52 45.29 -10.18
N ALA A 229 28.87 46.27 -9.53
CA ALA A 229 27.71 47.02 -10.02
C ALA A 229 26.57 46.16 -10.57
N GLN A 230 26.22 45.10 -9.85
CA GLN A 230 25.08 44.28 -10.22
C GLN A 230 23.77 45.05 -9.88
N PRO A 231 22.84 45.18 -10.84
CA PRO A 231 21.62 45.94 -10.63
C PRO A 231 20.66 45.17 -9.71
N GLN A 232 20.31 45.79 -8.57
CA GLN A 232 19.28 45.29 -7.66
C GLN A 232 17.89 45.70 -8.17
N ALA A 233 16.97 44.74 -8.23
CA ALA A 233 15.57 45.04 -8.55
C ALA A 233 14.82 45.53 -7.29
N GLY A 234 14.14 46.67 -7.38
CA GLY A 234 13.27 47.15 -6.31
C GLY A 234 11.93 46.42 -6.31
N TYR A 235 11.48 45.90 -5.17
CA TYR A 235 10.13 45.35 -5.04
C TYR A 235 9.09 46.44 -4.75
N PHE A 236 7.82 46.16 -5.04
CA PHE A 236 6.72 47.04 -4.68
C PHE A 236 6.48 47.01 -3.16
N SER A 237 6.37 48.19 -2.54
CA SER A 237 6.13 48.30 -1.10
C SER A 237 4.90 47.49 -0.65
N GLY A 238 5.05 46.73 0.44
CA GLY A 238 4.00 45.88 0.99
C GLY A 238 3.71 44.60 0.21
N THR A 239 4.53 44.22 -0.78
CA THR A 239 4.35 42.97 -1.55
C THR A 239 5.26 41.82 -1.15
N LEU A 240 6.29 42.09 -0.36
CA LEU A 240 7.16 41.06 0.20
C LEU A 240 6.46 40.41 1.40
N SER A 241 6.20 39.10 1.29
CA SER A 241 5.74 38.24 2.37
C SER A 241 6.67 37.04 2.44
N TYR A 242 7.06 36.61 3.63
CA TYR A 242 7.95 35.46 3.81
C TYR A 242 7.67 34.76 5.13
N GLU A 243 7.99 33.47 5.17
CA GLU A 243 7.94 32.66 6.37
C GLU A 243 9.11 32.97 7.31
N ASP A 244 8.92 32.82 8.62
CA ASP A 244 9.96 33.13 9.61
C ASP A 244 11.05 32.07 9.72
N TYR A 245 10.91 30.96 8.99
CA TYR A 245 11.83 29.83 8.93
C TYR A 245 12.51 29.68 7.56
N GLU A 246 13.61 28.92 7.56
CA GLU A 246 14.22 28.36 6.35
C GLU A 246 13.86 26.88 6.28
N THR A 247 13.54 26.37 5.08
CA THR A 247 13.21 24.96 4.90
C THR A 247 14.39 24.09 5.30
N ALA A 248 14.15 23.04 6.08
CA ALA A 248 15.21 22.11 6.43
C ALA A 248 15.70 21.34 5.18
N PRO A 249 17.02 21.07 5.09
CA PRO A 249 17.57 20.21 4.06
C PRO A 249 16.99 18.79 4.19
N ILE A 250 16.83 18.10 3.06
CA ILE A 250 16.38 16.70 3.12
C ILE A 250 17.46 15.82 3.73
N ASP A 251 17.04 14.81 4.50
CA ASP A 251 17.97 13.85 5.11
C ASP A 251 17.88 12.46 4.47
N LYS A 252 16.81 12.17 3.71
CA LYS A 252 16.67 10.96 2.92
C LYS A 252 15.78 11.16 1.68
N VAL A 253 16.02 10.36 0.66
CA VAL A 253 15.11 10.09 -0.46
C VAL A 253 14.52 8.70 -0.27
N GLN A 254 13.20 8.59 -0.43
CA GLN A 254 12.47 7.32 -0.36
C GLN A 254 11.69 7.10 -1.66
N ILE A 255 11.96 6.01 -2.37
CA ILE A 255 11.23 5.60 -3.57
C ILE A 255 10.31 4.44 -3.20
N ARG A 256 8.98 4.63 -3.26
CA ARG A 256 7.99 3.60 -2.90
C ARG A 256 6.80 3.59 -3.87
N GLN A 257 6.08 2.48 -3.97
CA GLN A 257 4.92 2.41 -4.87
C GLN A 257 3.62 2.87 -4.18
N SER A 258 3.47 2.62 -2.89
CA SER A 258 2.31 3.04 -2.09
C SER A 258 2.73 3.45 -0.68
N GLN A 259 1.80 3.97 0.13
CA GLN A 259 2.08 4.33 1.52
C GLN A 259 2.38 3.11 2.41
N ASP A 260 1.87 1.94 2.04
CA ASP A 260 2.07 0.66 2.75
C ASP A 260 3.35 -0.08 2.32
N ASP A 261 4.10 0.50 1.39
CA ASP A 261 5.38 0.03 0.88
C ASP A 261 6.50 0.91 1.45
N VAL A 262 7.50 0.28 2.07
CA VAL A 262 8.68 1.01 2.57
C VAL A 262 9.55 1.47 1.42
N GLY A 263 9.55 0.71 0.32
CA GLY A 263 10.35 1.04 -0.84
C GLY A 263 11.85 1.08 -0.55
N VAL A 264 12.59 1.88 -1.32
CA VAL A 264 14.04 2.06 -1.21
C VAL A 264 14.35 3.41 -0.58
N ILE A 265 15.17 3.39 0.48
CA ILE A 265 15.58 4.59 1.20
C ILE A 265 17.08 4.82 0.99
N TYR A 266 17.46 6.08 0.74
CA TYR A 266 18.86 6.51 0.66
C TYR A 266 19.02 7.91 1.29
N PRO A 267 20.04 8.14 2.16
CA PRO A 267 20.93 7.16 2.78
C PRO A 267 20.18 6.19 3.72
N PRO A 268 20.70 4.99 4.03
CA PRO A 268 20.00 3.96 4.81
C PRO A 268 19.89 4.26 6.33
N GLY A 269 20.06 5.51 6.76
CA GLY A 269 20.12 5.90 8.18
C GLY A 269 18.74 6.02 8.86
N GLU A 270 18.65 5.56 10.11
CA GLU A 270 17.40 5.49 10.89
C GLU A 270 16.99 6.83 11.55
N THR A 271 17.85 7.85 11.55
CA THR A 271 17.60 9.14 12.23
C THR A 271 17.00 10.22 11.32
N ALA A 272 16.73 9.89 10.07
CA ALA A 272 16.26 10.82 9.05
C ALA A 272 14.73 11.05 9.16
N THR A 273 14.33 12.30 9.41
CA THR A 273 12.96 12.77 9.64
C THR A 273 12.38 13.56 8.45
N ASN A 274 13.20 14.18 7.62
CA ASN A 274 12.82 15.05 6.51
C ASN A 274 13.04 14.36 5.16
N ALA A 275 12.07 13.52 4.78
CA ALA A 275 12.16 12.66 3.60
C ALA A 275 11.62 13.34 2.33
N LEU A 276 12.33 13.23 1.22
CA LEU A 276 11.76 13.38 -0.12
C LEU A 276 11.20 12.04 -0.59
N VAL A 277 9.87 11.93 -0.66
CA VAL A 277 9.19 10.67 -1.01
C VAL A 277 8.74 10.69 -2.47
N LEU A 278 9.29 9.81 -3.29
CA LEU A 278 8.87 9.56 -4.66
C LEU A 278 7.89 8.39 -4.63
N GLN A 279 6.60 8.70 -4.75
CA GLN A 279 5.53 7.73 -4.62
C GLN A 279 4.81 7.44 -5.94
N GLY A 280 4.52 6.17 -6.21
CA GLY A 280 3.65 5.75 -7.31
C GLY A 280 4.27 5.93 -8.71
N ASN A 281 5.58 6.13 -8.79
CA ASN A 281 6.29 6.23 -10.05
C ASN A 281 6.52 4.82 -10.63
N LEU A 282 5.71 4.46 -11.62
CA LEU A 282 5.77 3.13 -12.26
C LEU A 282 7.05 2.92 -13.06
N LEU A 283 7.76 3.98 -13.48
CA LEU A 283 9.07 3.83 -14.10
C LEU A 283 10.09 3.27 -13.10
N LEU A 284 9.89 3.55 -11.81
CA LEU A 284 10.72 3.11 -10.69
C LEU A 284 10.19 1.84 -10.01
N ALA A 285 9.28 1.10 -10.63
CA ALA A 285 8.71 -0.15 -10.09
C ALA A 285 9.59 -1.38 -10.36
N THR A 286 10.91 -1.31 -10.14
CA THR A 286 11.77 -2.51 -10.29
C THR A 286 11.56 -3.50 -9.17
N GLN A 287 11.90 -4.76 -9.44
CA GLN A 287 11.86 -5.84 -8.47
C GLN A 287 13.04 -5.87 -7.49
N THR A 288 14.08 -5.03 -7.66
CA THR A 288 15.30 -5.10 -6.82
C THR A 288 15.71 -3.75 -6.26
N ALA A 289 15.89 -3.66 -4.94
CA ALA A 289 16.38 -2.45 -4.27
C ALA A 289 17.73 -1.96 -4.82
N ASP A 290 18.59 -2.87 -5.26
CA ASP A 290 19.91 -2.53 -5.81
C ASP A 290 19.85 -1.73 -7.12
N ALA A 291 18.80 -1.90 -7.94
CA ALA A 291 18.62 -1.10 -9.15
C ALA A 291 18.14 0.33 -8.86
N LEU A 292 17.39 0.51 -7.76
CA LEU A 292 16.82 1.80 -7.36
C LEU A 292 17.75 2.63 -6.47
N ARG A 293 18.69 1.99 -5.76
CA ARG A 293 19.66 2.69 -4.89
C ARG A 293 20.50 3.75 -5.64
N PRO A 294 21.07 3.49 -6.83
CA PRO A 294 21.78 4.52 -7.59
C PRO A 294 20.87 5.70 -7.98
N VAL A 295 19.61 5.41 -8.31
CA VAL A 295 18.61 6.43 -8.67
C VAL A 295 18.33 7.33 -7.46
N ALA A 296 17.98 6.73 -6.31
CA ALA A 296 17.73 7.45 -5.06
C ALA A 296 18.95 8.26 -4.61
N ARG A 297 20.16 7.70 -4.77
CA ARG A 297 21.42 8.39 -4.49
C ARG A 297 21.62 9.63 -5.35
N ALA A 298 21.45 9.51 -6.67
CA ALA A 298 21.63 10.63 -7.58
C ALA A 298 20.63 11.77 -7.35
N ILE A 299 19.43 11.44 -6.86
CA ILE A 299 18.43 12.44 -6.45
C ILE A 299 18.85 13.09 -5.13
N PHE A 300 19.27 12.30 -4.14
CA PHE A 300 19.70 12.81 -2.83
C PHE A 300 20.90 13.76 -2.95
N GLU A 301 21.93 13.39 -3.72
CA GLU A 301 23.14 14.22 -3.91
C GLU A 301 22.83 15.59 -4.52
N GLN A 302 21.72 15.74 -5.24
CA GLN A 302 21.28 17.01 -5.83
C GLN A 302 20.36 17.84 -4.93
N MET A 303 19.75 17.21 -3.94
CA MET A 303 18.72 17.81 -3.08
C MET A 303 19.19 18.06 -1.64
N GLN A 304 20.25 17.38 -1.18
CA GLN A 304 20.68 17.37 0.22
C GLN A 304 21.03 18.77 0.78
N ASP A 305 21.52 19.69 -0.07
CA ASP A 305 21.93 21.04 0.34
C ASP A 305 20.89 22.11 -0.04
N VAL A 306 19.72 21.72 -0.54
CA VAL A 306 18.68 22.66 -0.97
C VAL A 306 17.94 23.18 0.27
N THR A 307 18.17 24.45 0.58
CA THR A 307 17.44 25.20 1.60
C THR A 307 17.01 26.55 1.05
N TYR A 308 15.86 27.05 1.49
CA TYR A 308 15.31 28.32 1.04
C TYR A 308 14.28 28.87 2.03
N THR A 309 13.94 30.16 1.88
CA THR A 309 12.85 30.80 2.63
C THR A 309 11.63 30.90 1.73
N PRO A 310 10.51 30.23 2.04
CA PRO A 310 9.26 30.43 1.32
C PRO A 310 8.86 31.90 1.38
N LEU A 311 8.62 32.49 0.22
CA LEU A 311 8.29 33.90 0.09
C LEU A 311 7.51 34.20 -1.18
N GLN A 312 6.85 35.35 -1.15
CA GLN A 312 6.21 35.97 -2.29
C GLN A 312 6.68 37.42 -2.37
N VAL A 313 7.03 37.87 -3.58
CA VAL A 313 7.45 39.25 -3.82
C VAL A 313 7.00 39.72 -5.18
N SER A 314 6.68 41.01 -5.32
CA SER A 314 6.34 41.60 -6.61
C SER A 314 7.34 42.67 -7.04
N ILE A 315 7.83 42.58 -8.28
CA ILE A 315 8.78 43.52 -8.87
C ILE A 315 8.24 44.13 -10.17
N PRO A 316 8.76 45.29 -10.61
CA PRO A 316 8.51 45.80 -11.94
C PRO A 316 9.01 44.84 -13.02
N LEU A 317 8.26 44.72 -14.11
CA LEU A 317 8.65 43.93 -15.27
C LEU A 317 9.85 44.57 -15.98
N ASP A 318 10.93 43.78 -16.12
CA ASP A 318 12.16 44.13 -16.84
C ASP A 318 12.61 42.95 -17.73
N ALA A 319 13.50 43.21 -18.69
CA ALA A 319 14.05 42.21 -19.61
C ALA A 319 14.81 41.08 -18.90
N GLY A 320 15.37 41.36 -17.72
CA GLY A 320 16.03 40.39 -16.86
C GLY A 320 15.21 40.01 -15.62
N ALA A 321 13.87 40.09 -15.68
CA ALA A 321 13.04 39.64 -14.56
C ALA A 321 13.22 38.13 -14.32
N PRO A 322 13.37 37.68 -13.06
CA PRO A 322 13.59 36.27 -12.76
C PRO A 322 12.50 35.36 -13.33
N ALA A 323 12.88 34.18 -13.78
CA ALA A 323 11.99 33.16 -14.33
C ALA A 323 11.81 31.97 -13.38
N PRO A 324 10.71 31.20 -13.50
CA PRO A 324 10.58 29.94 -12.79
C PRO A 324 11.74 28.99 -13.13
N GLY A 325 12.34 28.41 -12.09
CA GLY A 325 13.59 27.66 -12.18
C GLY A 325 14.85 28.49 -11.94
N GLU A 326 14.72 29.73 -11.47
CA GLU A 326 15.87 30.52 -11.01
C GLU A 326 15.87 30.68 -9.49
N ILE A 327 17.07 30.81 -8.92
CA ILE A 327 17.30 31.07 -7.50
C ILE A 327 17.61 32.56 -7.35
N ILE A 328 16.93 33.24 -6.44
CA ILE A 328 17.11 34.66 -6.18
C ILE A 328 17.42 34.93 -4.72
N THR A 329 18.09 36.06 -4.46
CA THR A 329 18.27 36.61 -3.12
C THR A 329 17.33 37.80 -2.94
N VAL A 330 16.56 37.82 -1.86
CA VAL A 330 15.65 38.92 -1.50
C VAL A 330 16.08 39.51 -0.17
N THR A 331 16.30 40.82 -0.13
CA THR A 331 16.66 41.59 1.06
C THR A 331 15.46 42.39 1.53
N ASP A 332 15.05 42.23 2.78
CA ASP A 332 13.95 43.04 3.34
C ASP A 332 14.38 44.48 3.70
N ALA A 333 13.43 45.29 4.16
CA ALA A 333 13.69 46.68 4.54
C ALA A 333 14.59 46.83 5.79
N TYR A 334 14.80 45.75 6.55
CA TYR A 334 15.64 45.71 7.75
C TYR A 334 17.04 45.14 7.47
N GLY A 335 17.32 44.72 6.22
CA GLY A 335 18.60 44.17 5.79
C GLY A 335 18.73 42.66 5.93
N ARG A 336 17.65 41.92 6.23
CA ARG A 336 17.67 40.45 6.25
C ARG A 336 17.65 39.93 4.81
N THR A 337 18.64 39.14 4.44
CA THR A 337 18.74 38.45 3.15
C THR A 337 18.14 37.05 3.23
N MET A 338 17.37 36.66 2.22
CA MET A 338 16.72 35.36 2.11
C MET A 338 16.95 34.80 0.70
N GLN A 339 17.29 33.53 0.58
CA GLN A 339 17.34 32.84 -0.70
C GLN A 339 15.98 32.21 -1.01
N ALA A 340 15.50 32.34 -2.24
CA ALA A 340 14.24 31.77 -2.68
C ALA A 340 14.36 31.11 -4.05
N TYR A 341 13.68 29.98 -4.21
CA TYR A 341 13.64 29.20 -5.45
C TYR A 341 12.35 29.55 -6.16
N ILE A 342 12.42 30.19 -7.32
CA ILE A 342 11.21 30.66 -8.01
C ILE A 342 10.47 29.48 -8.62
N MET A 343 9.40 29.07 -7.94
CA MET A 343 8.54 27.95 -8.33
C MET A 343 7.45 28.39 -9.30
N GLN A 344 6.93 29.61 -9.10
CA GLN A 344 5.87 30.19 -9.89
C GLN A 344 6.15 31.67 -10.16
N ARG A 345 5.76 32.11 -11.37
CA ARG A 345 5.79 33.51 -11.79
C ARG A 345 4.46 33.87 -12.44
N THR A 346 3.91 35.01 -12.03
CA THR A 346 2.75 35.62 -12.67
C THR A 346 3.10 37.01 -13.16
N ILE A 347 2.98 37.24 -14.47
CA ILE A 347 3.21 38.54 -15.11
C ILE A 347 1.84 39.10 -15.50
N SER A 348 1.48 40.26 -14.95
CA SER A 348 0.24 40.96 -15.30
C SER A 348 0.51 42.45 -15.45
N GLY A 349 0.33 42.96 -16.67
CA GLY A 349 0.75 44.31 -17.03
C GLY A 349 2.25 44.51 -16.86
N GLN A 350 2.64 45.51 -16.07
CA GLN A 350 4.05 45.83 -15.78
C GLN A 350 4.54 45.25 -14.43
N LYS A 351 3.80 44.31 -13.84
CA LYS A 351 4.10 43.69 -12.54
C LYS A 351 4.45 42.21 -12.76
N VAL A 352 5.51 41.76 -12.09
CA VAL A 352 5.91 40.37 -11.99
C VAL A 352 5.78 39.97 -10.52
N THR A 353 4.95 38.97 -10.24
CA THR A 353 4.87 38.31 -8.93
C THR A 353 5.68 37.03 -9.00
N LEU A 354 6.60 36.87 -8.06
CA LEU A 354 7.46 35.69 -7.90
C LEU A 354 7.05 34.98 -6.61
N GLU A 355 7.02 33.66 -6.65
CA GLU A 355 6.54 32.85 -5.54
C GLU A 355 7.41 31.61 -5.35
N SER A 356 7.74 31.35 -4.09
CA SER A 356 8.45 30.19 -3.57
C SER A 356 7.65 29.66 -2.38
N THR A 357 7.16 28.43 -2.45
CA THR A 357 6.37 27.80 -1.39
C THR A 357 7.17 26.70 -0.70
N GLY A 358 6.80 26.34 0.53
CA GLY A 358 7.40 25.22 1.26
C GLY A 358 6.97 25.21 2.70
N ASN A 359 7.13 24.05 3.33
CA ASN A 359 6.98 23.84 4.77
C ASN A 359 8.36 23.87 5.45
N ALA A 360 8.39 24.11 6.76
CA ALA A 360 9.66 24.11 7.52
C ALA A 360 10.37 22.75 7.45
N ARG A 361 9.62 21.66 7.40
CA ARG A 361 10.07 20.29 7.16
C ARG A 361 9.01 19.57 6.34
N ARG A 362 9.43 18.58 5.55
CA ARG A 362 8.51 17.63 4.91
C ARG A 362 8.02 16.68 5.99
N ASP A 363 6.71 16.47 6.08
CA ASP A 363 6.11 15.50 7.01
C ASP A 363 6.51 14.08 6.57
N GLY A 364 7.68 13.65 7.02
CA GLY A 364 8.16 12.29 6.85
C GLY A 364 7.34 11.37 7.74
N THR A 365 6.27 10.81 7.19
CA THR A 365 5.63 9.61 7.77
C THR A 365 6.74 8.63 8.14
N SER A 366 6.85 8.32 9.43
CA SER A 366 7.84 7.43 10.03
C SER A 366 7.84 6.10 9.27
N ALA A 367 8.75 5.94 8.32
CA ALA A 367 8.95 4.67 7.63
C ALA A 367 9.63 3.72 8.62
N VAL A 368 8.80 3.04 9.42
CA VAL A 368 9.25 1.89 10.20
C VAL A 368 9.55 0.76 9.21
N ASN A 369 10.65 0.08 9.47
CA ASN A 369 11.36 -0.84 8.58
C ASN A 369 10.53 -2.12 8.31
N ASN A 370 9.50 -2.04 7.47
CA ASN A 370 8.73 -3.18 6.96
C ASN A 370 9.39 -3.77 5.71
N GLN A 371 10.11 -4.87 5.86
CA GLN A 371 10.64 -5.63 4.73
C GLN A 371 9.53 -6.50 4.14
N LYS A 372 9.09 -6.21 2.91
CA LYS A 372 8.23 -7.09 2.10
C LYS A 372 9.07 -7.87 1.11
N TRP A 373 8.93 -9.20 1.12
CA TRP A 373 9.57 -10.09 0.14
C TRP A 373 8.49 -10.58 -0.85
N GLN A 374 8.63 -10.23 -2.12
CA GLN A 374 7.82 -10.80 -3.20
C GLN A 374 8.66 -11.81 -3.98
N ASN A 375 8.14 -13.03 -4.19
CA ASN A 375 8.71 -13.99 -5.13
C ASN A 375 7.72 -14.20 -6.30
N LEU A 376 8.25 -14.39 -7.50
CA LEU A 376 7.57 -14.51 -8.81
C LEU A 376 6.57 -15.68 -8.95
N GLN A 377 6.18 -16.34 -7.86
CA GLN A 377 5.26 -17.48 -7.83
C GLN A 377 3.87 -17.10 -7.28
N GLY A 378 3.56 -15.81 -7.13
CA GLY A 378 2.28 -15.35 -6.61
C GLY A 378 2.13 -15.45 -5.10
N LYS A 379 3.25 -15.58 -4.36
CA LYS A 379 3.30 -15.57 -2.89
C LYS A 379 4.00 -14.32 -2.38
N MET A 380 3.40 -13.68 -1.39
CA MET A 380 3.83 -12.44 -0.76
C MET A 380 4.13 -12.69 0.72
N LEU A 381 5.25 -12.18 1.22
CA LEU A 381 5.55 -12.15 2.65
C LEU A 381 5.67 -10.70 3.12
N GLU A 382 4.79 -10.30 4.01
CA GLU A 382 4.73 -8.99 4.66
C GLU A 382 5.20 -9.10 6.10
N ILE A 383 6.21 -8.33 6.47
CA ILE A 383 6.69 -8.21 7.85
C ILE A 383 6.50 -6.75 8.26
N LYS A 384 5.64 -6.53 9.25
CA LYS A 384 5.40 -5.25 9.90
C LYS A 384 5.96 -5.29 11.32
N ALA A 385 6.91 -4.42 11.64
CA ALA A 385 7.39 -4.24 13.00
C ALA A 385 7.15 -2.79 13.41
N ASP A 386 6.46 -2.54 14.52
CA ASP A 386 6.21 -1.19 15.04
C ASP A 386 6.33 -1.16 16.58
N VAL A 387 5.96 -0.04 17.19
CA VAL A 387 6.00 0.14 18.66
C VAL A 387 4.98 -0.74 19.39
N ASP A 388 3.94 -1.20 18.69
CA ASP A 388 2.84 -1.98 19.24
C ASP A 388 3.08 -3.49 19.10
N GLY A 389 3.94 -3.92 18.15
CA GLY A 389 4.39 -5.31 18.03
C GLY A 389 5.00 -5.70 16.69
N LEU A 390 5.09 -7.01 16.45
CA LEU A 390 5.56 -7.66 15.23
C LEU A 390 4.40 -8.43 14.57
N ASN A 391 4.06 -8.09 13.33
CA ASN A 391 3.08 -8.79 12.52
C ASN A 391 3.75 -9.35 11.24
N ILE A 392 3.59 -10.64 10.99
CA ILE A 392 4.12 -11.34 9.81
C ILE A 392 2.97 -11.99 9.07
N LYS A 393 2.69 -11.55 7.85
CA LYS A 393 1.65 -12.08 6.98
C LYS A 393 2.24 -12.67 5.70
N ALA A 394 2.13 -13.98 5.53
CA ALA A 394 2.41 -14.65 4.25
C ALA A 394 1.10 -14.88 3.52
N SER A 395 0.95 -14.40 2.28
CA SER A 395 -0.27 -14.54 1.48
C SER A 395 0.01 -15.02 0.07
N GLU A 396 -1.00 -15.62 -0.57
CA GLU A 396 -1.01 -15.94 -1.99
C GLU A 396 -1.95 -14.98 -2.75
N LEU A 397 -1.74 -14.80 -4.06
CA LEU A 397 -2.53 -13.87 -4.89
C LEU A 397 -4.04 -14.19 -4.91
N GLU A 398 -4.41 -15.44 -4.62
CA GLU A 398 -5.79 -15.94 -4.59
C GLU A 398 -6.52 -15.73 -3.25
N GLY A 399 -5.88 -15.06 -2.27
CA GLY A 399 -6.51 -14.59 -1.03
C GLY A 399 -6.26 -15.45 0.21
N ASP A 400 -5.62 -16.62 0.06
CA ASP A 400 -5.15 -17.43 1.18
C ASP A 400 -4.00 -16.72 1.91
N TYR A 401 -3.98 -16.77 3.24
CA TYR A 401 -2.89 -16.20 4.02
C TYR A 401 -2.69 -16.83 5.39
N THR A 402 -1.46 -16.76 5.88
CA THR A 402 -1.09 -17.03 7.27
C THR A 402 -0.57 -15.74 7.89
N GLU A 403 -1.07 -15.36 9.05
CA GLU A 403 -0.68 -14.17 9.79
C GLU A 403 -0.24 -14.56 11.20
N LEU A 404 0.91 -14.04 11.64
CA LEU A 404 1.47 -14.17 12.97
C LEU A 404 1.57 -12.77 13.57
N SER A 405 0.83 -12.49 14.64
CA SER A 405 0.85 -11.19 15.32
C SER A 405 1.32 -11.35 16.75
N GLN A 406 2.42 -10.67 17.10
CA GLN A 406 3.05 -10.66 18.40
C GLN A 406 3.05 -9.23 18.95
N THR A 407 2.15 -8.94 19.88
CA THR A 407 2.03 -7.62 20.52
C THR A 407 2.24 -7.73 22.03
N VAL A 408 2.26 -6.59 22.71
CA VAL A 408 2.27 -6.54 24.19
C VAL A 408 1.04 -7.22 24.81
N ASP A 409 -0.06 -7.31 24.05
CA ASP A 409 -1.33 -7.91 24.47
C ASP A 409 -1.38 -9.43 24.22
N GLY A 410 -0.46 -9.99 23.43
CA GLY A 410 -0.36 -11.43 23.22
C GLY A 410 0.24 -11.88 21.88
N LEU A 411 0.22 -13.20 21.66
CA LEU A 411 0.68 -13.86 20.43
C LEU A 411 -0.50 -14.56 19.75
N SER A 412 -0.77 -14.24 18.48
CA SER A 412 -1.85 -14.84 17.69
C SER A 412 -1.36 -15.36 16.33
N VAL A 413 -2.00 -16.43 15.87
CA VAL A 413 -1.78 -17.03 14.54
C VAL A 413 -3.13 -17.25 13.87
N SER A 414 -3.27 -16.73 12.66
CA SER A 414 -4.45 -16.87 11.81
C SER A 414 -4.05 -17.52 10.50
N VAL A 415 -4.76 -18.58 10.10
CA VAL A 415 -4.59 -19.22 8.79
C VAL A 415 -5.92 -19.14 8.06
N VAL A 416 -5.95 -18.50 6.91
CA VAL A 416 -7.11 -18.45 6.02
C VAL A 416 -6.79 -19.27 4.79
N LYS A 417 -7.56 -20.33 4.58
CA LYS A 417 -7.46 -21.20 3.42
C LYS A 417 -8.86 -21.46 2.87
N ASP A 418 -9.06 -21.27 1.56
CA ASP A 418 -10.35 -21.48 0.88
C ASP A 418 -11.51 -20.66 1.51
N GLY A 419 -11.21 -19.47 2.05
CA GLY A 419 -12.20 -18.59 2.70
C GLY A 419 -12.61 -18.99 4.13
N GLU A 420 -12.07 -20.09 4.67
CA GLU A 420 -12.28 -20.47 6.07
C GLU A 420 -11.19 -19.91 6.99
N VAL A 421 -11.58 -19.23 8.06
CA VAL A 421 -10.66 -18.75 9.10
C VAL A 421 -10.35 -19.86 10.10
N ARG A 422 -9.11 -20.33 10.12
CA ARG A 422 -8.58 -21.29 11.08
C ARG A 422 -7.72 -20.53 12.09
N THR A 423 -8.15 -20.49 13.34
CA THR A 423 -7.35 -19.94 14.45
C THR A 423 -6.40 -21.02 15.00
N ALA A 424 -5.49 -20.62 15.90
CA ALA A 424 -4.40 -21.42 16.49
C ALA A 424 -4.68 -22.90 16.87
N PHE A 425 -5.94 -23.32 17.01
CA PHE A 425 -6.33 -24.71 17.25
C PHE A 425 -6.29 -25.64 16.01
N ALA A 426 -6.27 -25.11 14.78
CA ALA A 426 -6.56 -25.87 13.56
C ALA A 426 -5.52 -25.74 12.43
N ALA A 427 -4.32 -25.23 12.72
CA ALA A 427 -3.30 -24.95 11.70
C ALA A 427 -2.43 -26.17 11.30
N ASP A 428 -2.50 -27.29 12.03
CA ASP A 428 -1.86 -28.57 11.65
C ASP A 428 -2.94 -29.62 11.37
N THR A 429 -2.83 -30.30 10.23
CA THR A 429 -3.81 -31.28 9.74
C THR A 429 -3.51 -32.72 10.17
N SER A 430 -2.43 -32.97 10.93
CA SER A 430 -1.93 -34.35 11.12
C SER A 430 -2.19 -35.05 12.48
N SER A 431 -2.31 -34.39 13.65
CA SER A 431 -2.33 -35.19 14.90
C SER A 431 -2.85 -34.58 16.22
N VAL A 432 -3.71 -33.57 16.26
CA VAL A 432 -4.05 -32.81 17.50
C VAL A 432 -2.98 -31.80 17.90
N THR A 433 -3.46 -30.60 18.20
CA THR A 433 -2.75 -29.48 18.79
C THR A 433 -2.67 -29.66 20.32
N ILE A 434 -1.48 -29.69 20.92
CA ILE A 434 -1.10 -29.10 22.24
C ILE A 434 0.43 -29.24 22.39
N SER A 435 1.14 -28.12 22.33
CA SER A 435 2.62 -28.06 22.40
C SER A 435 3.15 -27.74 23.80
N SER A 436 2.51 -26.80 24.49
CA SER A 436 2.64 -26.52 25.92
C SER A 436 1.72 -25.34 26.19
N GLY A 437 0.48 -25.64 26.56
CA GLY A 437 -0.55 -24.62 26.71
C GLY A 437 -1.82 -25.26 27.22
N ARG A 438 -2.38 -24.68 28.27
CA ARG A 438 -3.65 -25.10 28.82
C ARG A 438 -4.76 -24.78 27.80
N VAL A 439 -5.40 -25.81 27.26
CA VAL A 439 -6.62 -25.68 26.43
C VAL A 439 -7.81 -25.46 27.37
N THR A 440 -8.45 -24.30 27.27
CA THR A 440 -9.63 -23.96 28.08
C THR A 440 -10.86 -23.88 27.18
N PHE A 441 -11.78 -24.84 27.32
CA PHE A 441 -13.09 -24.82 26.67
C PHE A 441 -14.04 -23.95 27.48
N ALA A 442 -14.58 -22.87 26.90
CA ALA A 442 -15.59 -22.04 27.54
C ALA A 442 -17.01 -22.51 27.11
N ALA A 443 -17.89 -22.77 28.09
CA ALA A 443 -19.23 -23.37 27.95
C ALA A 443 -19.27 -24.88 27.58
N ASN A 444 -20.45 -25.43 27.27
CA ASN A 444 -20.80 -26.85 27.07
C ASN A 444 -20.14 -27.50 25.82
N THR A 445 -18.83 -27.43 25.68
CA THR A 445 -18.13 -27.80 24.44
C THR A 445 -17.03 -28.85 24.63
N LEU A 446 -16.83 -29.37 25.86
CA LEU A 446 -16.10 -30.62 26.10
C LEU A 446 -16.88 -31.53 27.05
N VAL A 447 -17.25 -32.74 26.60
CA VAL A 447 -17.83 -33.78 27.45
C VAL A 447 -17.15 -35.12 27.17
N VAL A 448 -16.25 -35.51 28.06
CA VAL A 448 -15.80 -36.90 28.23
C VAL A 448 -15.59 -37.09 29.74
N ASN A 449 -16.52 -37.75 30.44
CA ASN A 449 -16.48 -37.84 31.91
C ASN A 449 -16.26 -39.29 32.37
N SER A 450 -15.02 -39.78 32.27
CA SER A 450 -14.67 -41.12 32.76
C SER A 450 -13.16 -41.36 32.84
N ASP A 451 -12.67 -41.86 33.99
CA ASP A 451 -11.29 -42.42 34.13
C ASP A 451 -11.11 -43.74 33.39
N ASN A 452 -12.26 -44.32 33.04
CA ASN A 452 -12.37 -45.65 32.52
C ASN A 452 -12.34 -45.65 31.00
N PHE A 453 -12.75 -44.57 30.33
CA PHE A 453 -12.77 -44.44 28.87
C PHE A 453 -11.39 -44.01 28.35
N ARG A 454 -10.63 -44.96 27.80
CA ARG A 454 -9.27 -44.73 27.27
C ARG A 454 -9.15 -45.30 25.87
N LEU A 455 -8.64 -44.51 24.92
CA LEU A 455 -8.27 -44.98 23.59
C LEU A 455 -6.76 -45.21 23.55
N THR A 456 -6.32 -46.45 23.33
CA THR A 456 -4.89 -46.79 23.32
C THR A 456 -4.28 -46.66 21.92
N GLU A 457 -2.95 -46.62 21.83
CA GLU A 457 -2.19 -46.52 20.57
C GLU A 457 -2.45 -47.71 19.62
N ALA A 458 -2.93 -48.85 20.14
CA ALA A 458 -3.34 -50.02 19.35
C ALA A 458 -4.83 -49.98 18.89
N GLY A 459 -5.56 -48.90 19.21
CA GLY A 459 -6.96 -48.68 18.78
C GLY A 459 -8.03 -49.27 19.69
N SER A 460 -7.68 -49.81 20.86
CA SER A 460 -8.65 -50.36 21.80
C SER A 460 -9.29 -49.27 22.65
N VAL A 461 -10.62 -49.27 22.72
CA VAL A 461 -11.39 -48.51 23.71
C VAL A 461 -11.51 -49.35 24.98
N SER A 462 -10.79 -48.96 26.01
CA SER A 462 -10.90 -49.52 27.36
C SER A 462 -12.01 -48.79 28.09
N ILE A 463 -12.87 -49.53 28.81
CA ILE A 463 -13.78 -49.04 29.85
C ILE A 463 -13.56 -49.90 31.08
N THR A 464 -12.77 -49.43 32.05
CA THR A 464 -12.46 -50.14 33.31
C THR A 464 -13.52 -49.98 34.41
N GLY A 465 -14.73 -49.51 34.08
CA GLY A 465 -15.85 -49.31 35.00
C GLY A 465 -17.18 -49.83 34.44
N MET A 466 -18.29 -49.56 35.11
CA MET A 466 -19.61 -50.05 34.68
C MET A 466 -20.15 -49.25 33.48
N PHE A 467 -20.70 -49.94 32.49
CA PHE A 467 -21.50 -49.30 31.44
C PHE A 467 -22.99 -49.44 31.77
N PHE A 468 -23.69 -48.31 31.94
CA PHE A 468 -25.12 -48.30 32.22
C PHE A 468 -25.91 -47.70 31.06
N SER A 469 -26.96 -48.41 30.67
CA SER A 469 -28.09 -47.81 29.98
C SER A 469 -29.18 -47.53 31.02
N LEU A 470 -29.33 -46.26 31.43
CA LEU A 470 -30.34 -45.86 32.42
C LEU A 470 -31.61 -45.38 31.70
N GLY A 471 -32.61 -46.26 31.61
CA GLY A 471 -33.99 -45.89 31.26
C GLY A 471 -34.86 -45.75 32.51
N ASP A 472 -36.02 -45.11 32.38
CA ASP A 472 -36.91 -44.85 33.53
C ASP A 472 -37.50 -46.14 34.15
N GLN A 473 -37.68 -47.19 33.34
CA GLN A 473 -38.26 -48.48 33.77
C GLN A 473 -37.34 -49.69 33.56
N ASP A 474 -36.38 -49.61 32.64
CA ASP A 474 -35.50 -50.72 32.27
C ASP A 474 -34.04 -50.23 32.24
N GLN A 475 -33.13 -51.08 32.70
CA GLN A 475 -31.71 -50.79 32.65
C GLN A 475 -30.88 -52.02 32.28
N VAL A 476 -29.74 -51.77 31.64
CA VAL A 476 -28.72 -52.77 31.38
C VAL A 476 -27.41 -52.28 31.96
N ALA A 477 -26.74 -53.13 32.72
CA ALA A 477 -25.42 -52.87 33.27
C ALA A 477 -24.43 -53.91 32.73
N ILE A 478 -23.27 -53.44 32.27
CA ILE A 478 -22.15 -54.29 31.87
C ILE A 478 -20.99 -54.00 32.82
N HIS A 479 -20.61 -55.00 33.59
CA HIS A 479 -19.47 -54.94 34.51
C HIS A 479 -19.07 -56.35 34.97
N ASP A 480 -17.86 -56.48 35.51
CA ASP A 480 -17.33 -57.74 36.06
C ASP A 480 -17.44 -58.95 35.10
N GLY A 481 -17.37 -58.68 33.79
CA GLY A 481 -17.48 -59.72 32.75
C GLY A 481 -18.90 -60.27 32.54
N ALA A 482 -19.92 -59.62 33.09
CA ALA A 482 -21.32 -60.04 33.00
C ALA A 482 -22.23 -58.93 32.47
N LEU A 483 -23.36 -59.34 31.89
CA LEU A 483 -24.44 -58.47 31.45
C LEU A 483 -25.66 -58.71 32.33
N PHE A 484 -26.16 -57.64 32.95
CA PHE A 484 -27.30 -57.67 33.87
C PHE A 484 -28.45 -56.84 33.32
N PHE A 485 -29.62 -57.44 33.24
CA PHE A 485 -30.86 -56.79 32.83
C PHE A 485 -31.76 -56.62 34.05
N SER A 486 -32.25 -55.42 34.29
CA SER A 486 -33.11 -55.13 35.43
C SER A 486 -34.28 -54.23 35.04
N ARG A 487 -35.42 -54.46 35.70
CA ARG A 487 -36.62 -53.64 35.56
C ARG A 487 -37.00 -53.03 36.89
N LYS A 488 -37.39 -51.75 36.88
CA LYS A 488 -37.93 -51.03 38.01
C LYS A 488 -39.41 -51.41 38.16
N ILE A 489 -39.78 -51.97 39.30
CA ILE A 489 -41.18 -52.31 39.59
C ILE A 489 -41.89 -51.14 40.30
N SER A 490 -43.20 -51.24 40.51
CA SER A 490 -44.05 -50.14 40.97
C SER A 490 -43.67 -49.54 42.34
N ASP A 491 -42.94 -50.29 43.17
CA ASP A 491 -42.42 -49.81 44.46
C ASP A 491 -41.09 -49.02 44.33
N GLY A 492 -40.60 -48.85 43.11
CA GLY A 492 -39.36 -48.14 42.78
C GLY A 492 -38.10 -48.97 42.88
N SER A 493 -38.18 -50.25 43.30
CA SER A 493 -37.02 -51.13 43.38
C SER A 493 -36.69 -51.77 42.02
N TRP A 494 -35.39 -51.95 41.75
CA TRP A 494 -34.91 -52.67 40.58
C TRP A 494 -34.88 -54.17 40.86
N LYS A 495 -35.42 -54.96 39.94
CA LYS A 495 -35.40 -56.42 39.99
C LYS A 495 -34.72 -56.95 38.74
N GLU A 496 -33.78 -57.86 38.95
CA GLU A 496 -33.09 -58.54 37.86
C GLU A 496 -34.06 -59.45 37.10
N SER A 497 -34.03 -59.38 35.77
CA SER A 497 -34.88 -60.16 34.88
C SER A 497 -34.06 -61.14 34.03
N ALA A 498 -32.80 -60.83 33.75
CA ALA A 498 -31.90 -61.71 33.03
C ALA A 498 -30.44 -61.44 33.35
N GLN A 499 -29.61 -62.49 33.22
CA GLN A 499 -28.17 -62.42 33.35
C GLN A 499 -27.48 -63.29 32.31
N LEU A 500 -26.38 -62.79 31.76
CA LEU A 500 -25.42 -63.59 30.99
C LEU A 500 -24.03 -63.40 31.60
N TYR A 501 -23.41 -64.50 32.02
CA TYR A 501 -22.14 -64.45 32.72
C TYR A 501 -21.36 -65.77 32.59
N SER A 502 -20.05 -65.72 32.86
CA SER A 502 -19.20 -66.91 33.00
C SER A 502 -19.00 -67.25 34.48
N SER A 503 -18.91 -68.53 34.79
CA SER A 503 -18.60 -69.06 36.13
C SER A 503 -17.59 -70.20 36.05
N GLY A 504 -17.14 -70.71 37.20
CA GLY A 504 -16.18 -71.80 37.31
C GLY A 504 -14.78 -71.32 37.71
N GLU A 505 -14.11 -72.11 38.55
CA GLU A 505 -12.80 -71.77 39.13
C GLU A 505 -11.64 -72.15 38.20
N ASN A 506 -11.74 -73.31 37.53
CA ASN A 506 -10.72 -73.89 36.66
C ASN A 506 -11.18 -74.13 35.20
N ALA A 507 -12.40 -73.71 34.84
CA ALA A 507 -12.90 -73.65 33.46
C ALA A 507 -13.96 -72.56 33.31
N ALA A 508 -14.09 -72.03 32.09
CA ALA A 508 -15.09 -71.04 31.75
C ALA A 508 -16.42 -71.72 31.40
N CYS A 509 -17.33 -71.74 32.36
CA CYS A 509 -18.70 -72.22 32.19
C CYS A 509 -19.61 -71.01 31.90
N GLY A 510 -20.14 -70.91 30.68
CA GLY A 510 -21.15 -69.91 30.34
C GLY A 510 -22.50 -70.24 30.99
N ASN A 511 -23.17 -69.20 31.50
CA ASN A 511 -24.48 -69.26 32.11
C ASN A 511 -25.38 -68.18 31.52
N PHE A 512 -26.61 -68.56 31.21
CA PHE A 512 -27.69 -67.65 30.87
C PHE A 512 -28.88 -67.96 31.74
N VAL A 513 -29.36 -66.96 32.48
CA VAL A 513 -30.44 -67.14 33.45
C VAL A 513 -31.49 -66.07 33.23
N LEU A 514 -32.74 -66.50 33.12
CA LEU A 514 -33.92 -65.64 33.12
C LEU A 514 -34.62 -65.79 34.47
N PHE A 515 -34.90 -64.66 35.11
CA PHE A 515 -35.49 -64.61 36.43
C PHE A 515 -36.98 -64.28 36.37
N GLY A 516 -37.71 -64.82 37.35
CA GLY A 516 -39.10 -64.50 37.61
C GLY A 516 -39.40 -64.42 39.11
N PRO A 517 -40.53 -63.81 39.49
CA PRO A 517 -40.89 -63.65 40.90
C PRO A 517 -41.19 -65.02 41.53
N GLY A 518 -40.45 -65.35 42.59
CA GLY A 518 -40.69 -66.51 43.42
C GLY A 518 -41.85 -66.30 44.41
N THR A 519 -42.32 -67.39 45.00
CA THR A 519 -43.41 -67.36 46.00
C THR A 519 -43.07 -66.60 47.29
N ASP A 520 -41.79 -66.35 47.53
CA ASP A 520 -41.23 -65.55 48.62
C ASP A 520 -40.95 -64.10 48.22
N GLY A 521 -41.38 -63.69 47.02
CA GLY A 521 -41.20 -62.34 46.49
C GLY A 521 -39.78 -62.02 46.00
N LYS A 522 -38.85 -62.98 46.04
CA LYS A 522 -37.48 -62.82 45.51
C LYS A 522 -37.41 -63.24 44.05
N GLN A 523 -36.45 -62.69 43.30
CA GLN A 523 -36.17 -63.17 41.94
C GLN A 523 -35.54 -64.56 42.01
N LYS A 524 -36.15 -65.54 41.33
CA LYS A 524 -35.68 -66.92 41.23
C LYS A 524 -35.51 -67.28 39.76
N SER A 525 -34.57 -68.16 39.46
CA SER A 525 -34.38 -68.68 38.11
C SER A 525 -35.69 -69.30 37.63
N GLY A 526 -36.25 -68.80 36.54
CA GLY A 526 -37.40 -69.39 35.85
C GLY A 526 -36.95 -70.28 34.71
N VAL A 527 -35.94 -69.83 33.96
CA VAL A 527 -35.26 -70.60 32.92
C VAL A 527 -33.76 -70.40 33.09
N ALA A 528 -32.99 -71.48 33.07
CA ALA A 528 -31.54 -71.42 33.11
C ALA A 528 -30.92 -72.36 32.09
N ALA A 529 -29.92 -71.87 31.38
CA ALA A 529 -29.02 -72.65 30.57
C ALA A 529 -27.61 -72.48 31.13
N TYR A 530 -26.93 -73.57 31.44
CA TYR A 530 -25.56 -73.52 31.94
C TYR A 530 -24.73 -74.63 31.33
N THR A 531 -23.46 -74.32 31.10
CA THR A 531 -22.47 -75.30 30.68
C THR A 531 -21.69 -75.75 31.91
N ASN A 532 -21.22 -77.00 31.89
CA ASN A 532 -20.37 -77.57 32.91
C ASN A 532 -19.11 -78.13 32.24
N TYR A 533 -18.07 -78.43 33.02
CA TYR A 533 -16.77 -78.93 32.54
C TYR A 533 -16.84 -80.05 31.49
N SER A 534 -17.89 -80.86 31.53
CA SER A 534 -18.04 -82.04 30.71
C SER A 534 -19.41 -82.16 30.06
N GLY A 535 -20.19 -81.06 29.99
CA GLY A 535 -21.53 -81.08 29.41
C GLY A 535 -22.30 -79.78 29.60
N GLY A 536 -23.61 -79.87 29.77
CA GLY A 536 -24.45 -78.70 29.97
C GLY A 536 -25.87 -79.07 30.34
N ALA A 537 -26.60 -78.10 30.82
CA ALA A 537 -27.96 -78.28 31.26
C ALA A 537 -28.85 -77.12 30.83
N PHE A 538 -30.10 -77.46 30.56
CA PHE A 538 -31.18 -76.50 30.38
C PHE A 538 -32.31 -76.89 31.32
N ALA A 539 -32.80 -75.95 32.10
CA ALA A 539 -33.82 -76.19 33.12
C ALA A 539 -34.88 -75.09 33.14
N VAL A 540 -36.12 -75.52 33.37
CA VAL A 540 -37.28 -74.67 33.64
C VAL A 540 -37.76 -74.96 35.06
N TYR A 541 -37.90 -73.91 35.86
CA TYR A 541 -38.20 -73.99 37.27
C TYR A 541 -39.58 -73.41 37.57
N ASN A 542 -40.21 -73.88 38.65
CA ASN A 542 -41.40 -73.25 39.18
C ASN A 542 -41.05 -72.09 40.13
N ALA A 543 -42.06 -71.34 40.58
CA ALA A 543 -41.88 -70.20 41.48
C ALA A 543 -41.32 -70.56 42.87
N ALA A 544 -41.30 -71.83 43.25
CA ALA A 544 -40.62 -72.28 44.46
C ALA A 544 -39.09 -72.40 44.27
N GLY A 545 -38.61 -72.42 43.02
CA GLY A 545 -37.21 -72.61 42.64
C GLY A 545 -36.85 -74.08 42.33
N MET A 546 -37.84 -74.95 42.14
CA MET A 546 -37.61 -76.37 41.86
C MET A 546 -37.72 -76.67 40.34
N PRO A 547 -36.77 -77.42 39.75
CA PRO A 547 -36.81 -77.74 38.33
C PRO A 547 -38.01 -78.64 38.02
N GLN A 548 -38.85 -78.22 37.08
CA GLN A 548 -40.00 -78.99 36.60
C GLN A 548 -39.70 -79.67 35.27
N PHE A 549 -38.82 -79.10 34.46
CA PHE A 549 -38.25 -79.74 33.29
C PHE A 549 -36.76 -79.44 33.24
N MET A 550 -35.93 -80.46 33.06
CA MET A 550 -34.49 -80.25 32.95
C MET A 550 -33.86 -81.30 32.06
N VAL A 551 -33.01 -80.87 31.13
CA VAL A 551 -32.17 -81.73 30.32
C VAL A 551 -30.73 -81.50 30.76
N VAL A 552 -30.00 -82.56 31.06
CA VAL A 552 -28.59 -82.51 31.47
C VAL A 552 -27.80 -83.48 30.63
N ILE A 553 -26.68 -83.02 30.06
CA ILE A 553 -25.67 -83.90 29.48
C ILE A 553 -24.57 -84.06 30.52
N ASN A 554 -24.36 -85.29 30.97
CA ASN A 554 -23.37 -85.63 31.97
C ASN A 554 -21.98 -85.84 31.32
N GLY A 555 -20.94 -85.87 32.15
CA GLY A 555 -19.55 -85.93 31.68
C GLY A 555 -19.12 -87.19 30.95
N ASP A 556 -19.94 -88.23 31.01
CA ASP A 556 -19.84 -89.46 30.26
C ASP A 556 -20.54 -89.40 28.88
N GLY A 557 -21.15 -88.26 28.53
CA GLY A 557 -21.81 -88.00 27.26
C GLY A 557 -23.29 -88.43 27.20
N ASN A 558 -23.82 -88.97 28.29
CA ASN A 558 -25.21 -89.42 28.35
C ASN A 558 -26.15 -88.25 28.63
N ALA A 559 -27.31 -88.25 27.97
CA ALA A 559 -28.36 -87.27 28.20
C ALA A 559 -29.35 -87.79 29.24
N GLU A 560 -29.64 -86.97 30.25
CA GLU A 560 -30.70 -87.19 31.22
C GLU A 560 -31.81 -86.16 31.03
N ILE A 561 -33.05 -86.62 31.08
CA ILE A 561 -34.24 -85.79 31.07
C ILE A 561 -34.98 -86.01 32.38
N TRP A 562 -35.23 -84.91 33.07
CA TRP A 562 -35.93 -84.85 34.33
C TRP A 562 -37.25 -84.10 34.14
N PHE A 563 -38.34 -84.69 34.64
CA PHE A 563 -39.65 -84.06 34.67
C PHE A 563 -40.24 -84.12 36.08
N ASN A 564 -40.70 -82.98 36.60
CA ASN A 564 -41.20 -82.79 37.96
C ASN A 564 -40.29 -83.43 39.03
N GLY A 565 -38.99 -83.20 38.90
CA GLY A 565 -37.97 -83.68 39.85
C GLY A 565 -37.67 -85.19 39.78
N LYS A 566 -38.16 -85.90 38.75
CA LYS A 566 -37.88 -87.33 38.54
C LYS A 566 -37.18 -87.56 37.20
N LYS A 567 -36.14 -88.39 37.18
CA LYS A 567 -35.46 -88.83 35.94
C LYS A 567 -36.37 -89.76 35.16
N ILE A 568 -36.60 -89.46 33.88
CA ILE A 568 -37.50 -90.22 33.00
C ILE A 568 -36.77 -90.88 31.83
N MET A 569 -35.57 -90.40 31.49
CA MET A 569 -34.63 -90.98 30.54
C MET A 569 -33.24 -90.59 31.05
#